data_AF-A0A2R5LJ49-F1
#
_entry.id   AF-A0A2R5LJ49-F1
#
_cell.length_a   1.000
_cell.length_b   1.000
_cell.length_c   1.000
_cell.angle_alpha   90.00
_cell.angle_beta   90.00
_cell.angle_gamma   90.00
#
_symmetry.space_group_name_H-M   'P 1'
#
loop_
_entity.id
_entity.type
_entity.pdbx_description
1 polymer ?
#
loop_
_entity_poly.entity_id
_entity_poly.type
_entity_poly.pdbx_seq_one_letter_code
_entity_poly.pdbx_strand_id
1 'polypeptide(L)'
;ARVLWMIVWLLLLIFVAFWVASFAAFWYILLFALVPCVPAIKGIVDLLHRGVLLPYFCSDNLVNGRDLAAGFQFVCSGSPPGNT
;
A
#
# COMPACT_ATOMS: atom_id res chain seq x y z
N ALA A 1 -1.47 -17.72 -18.48
CA ALA A 1 -2.32 -16.81 -17.66
C ALA A 1 -1.55 -16.05 -16.57
N ARG A 2 -0.47 -16.58 -15.97
CA ARG A 2 0.24 -15.91 -14.85
C ARG A 2 0.99 -14.61 -15.22
N VAL A 3 1.52 -14.51 -16.45
CA VAL A 3 2.32 -13.35 -16.91
C VAL A 3 1.46 -12.12 -17.17
N LEU A 4 0.23 -12.27 -17.69
CA LEU A 4 -0.72 -11.16 -17.84
C LEU A 4 -1.05 -10.52 -16.49
N TRP A 5 -1.23 -11.35 -15.48
CA TRP A 5 -1.47 -10.93 -14.11
C TRP A 5 -0.31 -10.12 -13.53
N MET A 6 0.93 -10.54 -13.79
CA MET A 6 2.12 -9.81 -13.36
C MET A 6 2.24 -8.44 -14.01
N ILE A 7 1.96 -8.35 -15.31
CA ILE A 7 1.99 -7.08 -16.04
C ILE A 7 0.96 -6.09 -15.50
N VAL A 8 -0.25 -6.56 -15.15
CA VAL A 8 -1.29 -5.70 -14.56
C VAL A 8 -0.86 -5.14 -13.20
N TRP A 9 -0.23 -5.95 -12.35
CA TRP A 9 0.34 -5.47 -11.07
C TRP A 9 1.46 -4.46 -11.27
N LEU A 10 2.36 -4.69 -12.23
CA LEU A 10 3.49 -3.79 -12.54
C LEU A 10 2.99 -2.42 -13.04
N LEU A 11 1.94 -2.43 -13.87
CA LEU A 11 1.30 -1.22 -14.38
C LEU A 11 0.59 -0.43 -13.26
N LEU A 12 -0.08 -1.12 -12.34
CA LEU A 12 -0.68 -0.50 -11.15
C LEU A 12 0.38 0.08 -10.20
N LEU A 13 1.50 -0.61 -10.02
CA LEU A 13 2.61 -0.14 -9.18
C LEU A 13 3.14 1.21 -9.71
N ILE A 14 3.38 1.31 -11.02
CA ILE A 14 3.98 2.52 -11.57
C ILE A 14 3.01 3.69 -11.71
N PHE A 15 1.75 3.45 -12.09
CA PHE A 15 0.76 4.53 -12.29
C PHE A 15 0.10 4.97 -10.99
N VAL A 16 -0.21 4.04 -10.08
CA VAL A 16 -0.99 4.35 -8.87
C VAL A 16 -0.09 4.51 -7.66
N ALA A 17 0.82 3.56 -7.41
CA ALA A 17 1.64 3.63 -6.19
C ALA A 17 2.60 4.83 -6.22
N PHE A 18 3.14 5.19 -7.39
CA PHE A 18 3.99 6.37 -7.53
C PHE A 18 3.24 7.67 -7.17
N TRP A 19 1.99 7.81 -7.64
CA TRP A 19 1.18 8.99 -7.37
C TRP A 19 0.74 9.06 -5.90
N VAL A 20 0.26 7.94 -5.36
CA VAL A 20 -0.19 7.84 -3.97
C VAL A 20 0.98 8.04 -2.99
N ALA A 21 2.14 7.45 -3.25
CA ALA A 21 3.32 7.61 -2.39
C ALA A 21 3.81 9.07 -2.35
N SER A 22 3.74 9.76 -3.50
CA SER A 22 4.12 11.18 -3.59
C SER A 22 3.18 12.05 -2.76
N PHE A 23 1.86 11.87 -2.92
CA PHE A 23 0.86 12.62 -2.18
C PHE A 23 0.88 12.29 -0.68
N ALA A 24 1.13 11.02 -0.36
CA ALA A 24 1.26 10.52 0.99
C ALA A 24 2.49 11.08 1.70
N ALA A 25 3.67 11.05 1.09
CA ALA A 25 4.90 11.56 1.71
C ALA A 25 4.77 13.03 2.10
N PHE A 26 4.13 13.83 1.25
CA PHE A 26 3.88 15.25 1.53
C PHE A 26 2.96 15.45 2.75
N TRP A 27 1.83 14.73 2.81
CA TRP A 27 0.88 14.85 3.92
C TRP A 27 1.40 14.21 5.22
N TYR A 28 2.18 13.14 5.11
CA TYR A 28 2.76 12.40 6.24
C TYR A 28 3.70 13.28 7.07
N ILE A 29 4.56 14.06 6.42
CA ILE A 29 5.51 14.96 7.11
C ILE A 29 4.75 16.01 7.95
N LEU A 30 3.68 16.58 7.40
CA LEU A 30 2.83 17.55 8.08
C LEU A 30 2.07 16.92 9.26
N LEU A 31 1.48 15.73 9.05
CA LEU A 31 0.74 15.03 10.10
C LEU A 31 1.65 14.52 11.23
N PHE A 32 2.87 14.06 10.90
CA PHE A 32 3.85 13.57 11.87
C PHE A 32 4.27 14.66 12.86
N ALA A 33 4.34 15.92 12.43
CA ALA A 33 4.59 17.05 13.32
C ALA A 33 3.40 17.35 14.27
N LEU A 34 2.16 17.00 13.89
CA LEU A 34 0.96 17.16 14.72
C LEU A 34 0.60 15.94 15.59
N VAL A 35 1.17 14.76 15.29
CA VAL A 35 1.04 13.52 16.10
C VAL A 35 1.26 13.71 17.61
N PRO A 36 2.24 14.50 18.11
CA PRO A 36 2.40 14.67 19.55
C PRO A 36 1.21 15.35 20.25
N CYS A 37 0.37 16.11 19.53
CA CYS A 37 -0.80 16.78 20.09
C CYS A 37 -2.10 15.96 19.99
N VAL A 38 -2.22 15.03 19.03
CA VAL A 38 -3.48 14.32 18.77
C VAL A 38 -3.24 12.83 18.49
N PRO A 39 -3.50 11.94 19.46
CA PRO A 39 -3.31 10.49 19.29
C PRO A 39 -4.27 9.85 18.28
N ALA A 40 -5.36 10.54 17.92
CA ALA A 40 -6.35 10.04 16.95
C ALA A 40 -5.85 9.99 15.49
N ILE A 41 -4.81 10.77 15.15
CA ILE A 41 -4.24 10.82 13.78
C ILE A 41 -3.46 9.55 13.45
N LYS A 42 -3.08 8.76 14.46
CA LYS A 42 -2.26 7.57 14.34
C LYS A 42 -2.88 6.52 13.39
N GLY A 43 -4.20 6.40 13.36
CA GLY A 43 -4.90 5.51 12.43
C GLY A 43 -4.79 5.93 10.96
N ILE A 44 -4.86 7.23 10.67
CA ILE A 44 -4.64 7.76 9.31
C ILE A 44 -3.19 7.53 8.89
N VAL A 45 -2.24 7.78 9.80
CA VAL A 45 -0.81 7.61 9.56
C VAL A 45 -0.49 6.14 9.24
N ASP A 46 -1.08 5.20 9.98
CA ASP A 46 -0.89 3.76 9.74
C ASP A 46 -1.48 3.34 8.37
N LEU A 47 -2.66 3.84 8.01
CA LEU A 47 -3.27 3.60 6.70
C LEU A 47 -2.42 4.19 5.56
N LEU A 48 -1.86 5.38 5.78
CA LEU A 48 -1.01 6.07 4.81
C LEU A 48 0.33 5.35 4.63
N HIS A 49 0.93 4.89 5.73
CA HIS A 49 2.17 4.12 5.72
C HIS A 49 1.98 2.78 4.98
N ARG A 50 0.82 2.13 5.18
CA ARG A 50 0.41 0.97 4.40
C ARG A 50 0.32 1.32 2.91
N GLY A 51 -0.34 2.42 2.54
CA GLY A 51 -0.39 2.88 1.14
C GLY A 51 0.99 3.04 0.48
N VAL A 52 2.01 3.47 1.24
CA VAL A 52 3.40 3.61 0.76
C VAL A 52 4.13 2.26 0.66
N LEU A 53 3.75 1.27 1.47
CA LEU A 53 4.29 -0.11 1.43
C LEU A 53 3.59 -1.00 0.38
N LEU A 54 2.47 -0.53 -0.16
CA LEU A 54 1.72 -1.19 -1.23
C LEU A 54 2.59 -1.64 -2.43
N PRO A 55 3.51 -0.83 -2.98
CA PRO A 55 4.40 -1.27 -4.06
C PRO A 55 5.34 -2.41 -3.68
N TYR A 56 5.80 -2.46 -2.43
CA TYR A 56 6.58 -3.59 -1.93
C TYR A 56 5.70 -4.85 -1.87
N PHE A 57 4.48 -4.72 -1.33
CA PHE A 57 3.50 -5.80 -1.32
C PHE A 57 3.16 -6.25 -2.75
N CYS A 58 2.98 -5.32 -3.71
CA CYS A 58 2.80 -5.65 -5.12
C CYS A 58 3.90 -6.57 -5.63
N SER A 59 5.17 -6.19 -5.39
CA SER A 59 6.32 -6.93 -5.89
C SER A 59 6.42 -8.34 -5.29
N ASP A 60 6.03 -8.53 -4.04
CA ASP A 60 5.99 -9.83 -3.38
C ASP A 60 4.85 -10.73 -3.92
N ASN A 61 3.65 -10.16 -4.10
CA ASN A 61 2.51 -10.86 -4.68
C ASN A 61 2.74 -11.21 -6.16
N LEU A 62 3.46 -10.34 -6.88
CA LEU A 62 3.93 -10.56 -8.23
C LEU A 62 4.80 -11.82 -8.26
N VAL A 63 5.87 -11.91 -7.47
CA VAL A 63 6.76 -13.08 -7.44
C VAL A 63 6.02 -14.38 -7.05
N ASN A 64 5.07 -14.29 -6.11
CA ASN A 64 4.27 -15.43 -5.66
C ASN A 64 3.08 -15.78 -6.59
N GLY A 65 2.77 -14.96 -7.59
CA GLY A 65 1.69 -15.20 -8.56
C GLY A 65 0.27 -15.08 -7.99
N ARG A 66 0.02 -14.14 -7.07
CA ARG A 66 -1.28 -13.92 -6.41
C ARG A 66 -2.20 -12.94 -7.19
N ASP A 67 -3.51 -13.20 -7.18
CA ASP A 67 -4.57 -12.40 -7.82
C ASP A 67 -4.89 -11.06 -7.07
N LEU A 68 -5.65 -10.14 -7.71
CA LEU A 68 -6.00 -8.77 -7.26
C LEU A 68 -6.81 -8.84 -5.96
N ALA A 69 -7.45 -9.98 -5.69
CA ALA A 69 -8.13 -10.23 -4.44
C ALA A 69 -7.21 -9.97 -3.24
N ALA A 70 -5.91 -10.28 -3.34
CA ALA A 70 -4.93 -10.00 -2.30
C ALA A 70 -4.68 -8.49 -2.11
N GLY A 71 -4.68 -7.71 -3.21
CA GLY A 71 -4.55 -6.25 -3.16
C GLY A 71 -5.79 -5.58 -2.57
N PHE A 72 -7.00 -6.07 -2.88
CA PHE A 72 -8.22 -5.57 -2.26
C PHE A 72 -8.26 -5.87 -0.75
N GLN A 73 -7.73 -7.02 -0.33
CA GLN A 73 -7.65 -7.40 1.08
C GLN A 73 -6.69 -6.48 1.88
N PHE A 74 -5.66 -5.96 1.22
CA PHE A 74 -4.80 -4.91 1.78
C PHE A 74 -5.56 -3.59 2.00
N VAL A 75 -6.39 -3.19 1.03
CA VAL A 75 -7.20 -1.96 1.11
C VAL A 75 -8.30 -2.06 2.18
N CYS A 76 -8.97 -3.22 2.28
CA CYS A 76 -10.14 -3.37 3.15
C CYS A 76 -9.86 -3.89 4.57
N SER A 77 -8.84 -4.74 4.77
CA SER A 77 -8.51 -5.29 6.10
C SER A 77 -7.17 -4.80 6.64
N GLY A 78 -6.34 -4.16 5.81
CA GLY A 78 -5.08 -3.58 6.24
C GLY A 78 -4.04 -4.58 6.76
N SER A 79 -4.27 -5.88 6.60
CA SER A 79 -3.34 -6.94 6.98
C SER A 79 -3.05 -7.83 5.77
N PRO A 80 -1.79 -8.16 5.45
CA PRO A 80 -1.48 -9.12 4.41
C PRO A 80 -2.03 -10.51 4.78
N PRO A 81 -2.77 -11.21 3.90
CA PRO A 81 -3.03 -12.63 4.10
C PRO A 81 -1.74 -13.40 3.85
N GLY A 82 -1.17 -14.01 4.89
CA GLY A 82 -0.08 -14.98 4.71
C GLY A 82 1.02 -15.02 5.78
N ASN A 83 0.69 -15.01 7.09
CA ASN A 83 1.53 -15.70 8.07
C ASN A 83 0.72 -16.81 8.75
N THR A 84 0.60 -17.92 8.03
CA THR A 84 0.92 -19.25 8.56
C THR A 84 2.06 -19.79 7.72
#